data_AF-A0A956R4E2-F1
#
_entry.id   AF-A0A956R4E2-F1
#
_cell.length_a   1.000
_cell.length_b   1.000
_cell.length_c   1.000
_cell.angle_alpha   90.00
_cell.angle_beta   90.00
_cell.angle_gamma   90.00
#
_symmetry.space_group_name_H-M   'P 1'
#
loop_
_entity.id
_entity.type
_entity.pdbx_description
1 polymer ?
#
loop_
_entity_poly.entity_id
_entity_poly.type
_entity_poly.pdbx_seq_one_letter_code
_entity_poly.pdbx_strand_id
1 'polypeptide(L)'
;MLTSTAPGPYRAHRSRLALALLLPLACRPAAPEPAEPEPPPVVLPELGAEIDTTPLDLGPDPLPEGVVAAVDGAPIHQEELQRLIQAAPPSEDPAAVRAAALVQLVERRLLQARADQLDVRATEDEVLAWLEEHSLDRLGTEPGTPGLEQIAWRMRDPGFYARCLALLARRHVYHPVLWSYAVLHRDAANIAEFLLHQEAFLDACGGGLEGSLVRIDPVERRRYEHLEYAPLVNARAHRLGARLEILNDRFAAQYRRLLECLCYQRALDDDDRLAVAGYLLLQDRQAEALAMFDRVDRAQVHTGLQYDYVHVHVHLLRQDPQAAREIAERYRDYPVDRWRHLFEAALAQLDELQGSEARVVDPEARDEQQAVLAQTEPALELRVEDGRVTVTYQNLSEVRVAYYRMDIELLFSRQPFVQQQADRFSLIKPGRVDRVALPAGQDAVAFELPADVHGSNVVVEASAQGLRRQQAYFAHALVVQVIEGYGQLRVTQRGSGQPLPCTYV
;
A
#
# COMPACT_ATOMS: atom_id res chain seq x y z
N MET A 1 41.80 -20.38 -1.42
CA MET A 1 42.14 -19.05 -0.90
C MET A 1 42.30 -18.09 -2.06
N LEU A 2 41.24 -17.38 -2.43
CA LEU A 2 41.31 -16.09 -3.12
C LEU A 2 40.19 -15.26 -2.50
N THR A 3 40.64 -14.18 -1.87
CA THR A 3 39.93 -13.27 -0.99
C THR A 3 39.15 -12.22 -1.76
N SER A 4 38.08 -11.74 -1.13
CA SER A 4 37.55 -10.38 -1.20
C SER A 4 37.26 -9.82 -2.60
N THR A 5 35.99 -9.82 -2.98
CA THR A 5 35.45 -8.85 -3.93
C THR A 5 34.41 -8.01 -3.22
N ALA A 6 34.71 -6.71 -3.15
CA ALA A 6 33.79 -5.66 -2.72
C ALA A 6 32.44 -5.78 -3.43
N PRO A 7 31.33 -5.31 -2.82
CA PRO A 7 30.05 -5.26 -3.52
C PRO A 7 30.19 -4.36 -4.75
N GLY A 8 30.07 -4.96 -5.94
CA GLY A 8 30.14 -4.24 -7.20
C GLY A 8 29.02 -3.21 -7.32
N PRO A 9 29.20 -2.15 -8.14
CA PRO A 9 28.29 -1.00 -8.26
C PRO A 9 26.87 -1.32 -8.77
N TYR A 10 26.57 -2.59 -9.08
CA TYR A 10 25.32 -3.05 -9.68
C TYR A 10 24.28 -3.62 -8.70
N ARG A 11 24.59 -3.73 -7.39
CA ARG A 11 23.56 -3.98 -6.35
C ARG A 11 22.54 -2.84 -6.24
N ALA A 12 22.91 -1.63 -6.65
CA ALA A 12 22.10 -0.41 -6.54
C ALA A 12 20.91 -0.31 -7.53
N HIS A 13 20.73 -1.28 -8.43
CA HIS A 13 19.66 -1.23 -9.43
C HIS A 13 18.36 -1.92 -9.02
N ARG A 14 18.38 -2.75 -7.96
CA ARG A 14 17.18 -3.36 -7.36
C ARG A 14 16.17 -2.31 -6.84
N SER A 15 16.66 -1.11 -6.61
CA SER A 15 16.03 -0.08 -5.77
C SER A 15 15.72 1.23 -6.49
N ARG A 16 15.90 1.31 -7.83
CA ARG A 16 15.61 2.54 -8.58
C ARG A 16 14.17 2.70 -9.03
N LEU A 17 13.33 1.67 -8.92
CA LEU A 17 11.90 1.77 -9.19
C LEU A 17 11.10 0.93 -8.19
N ALA A 18 10.23 1.61 -7.44
CA ALA A 18 9.04 1.08 -6.76
C ALA A 18 9.20 0.31 -5.42
N LEU A 19 9.70 0.99 -4.38
CA LEU A 19 9.10 0.82 -3.05
C LEU A 19 8.27 2.08 -2.73
N ALA A 20 6.99 2.07 -3.09
CA ALA A 20 6.01 3.03 -2.57
C ALA A 20 5.29 2.38 -1.38
N LEU A 21 6.03 2.07 -0.32
CA LEU A 21 5.42 1.66 0.94
C LEU A 21 5.03 2.90 1.73
N LEU A 22 3.77 3.26 1.56
CA LEU A 22 3.09 4.36 2.21
C LEU A 22 1.99 3.73 3.08
N LEU A 23 1.96 4.08 4.36
CA LEU A 23 1.19 3.34 5.38
C LEU A 23 0.38 4.31 6.27
N PRO A 24 -0.86 4.69 5.93
CA PRO A 24 -1.69 5.34 6.93
C PRO A 24 -2.13 4.29 7.97
N LEU A 25 -1.40 4.19 9.08
CA LEU A 25 -1.73 3.30 10.20
C LEU A 25 -2.50 4.10 11.24
N ALA A 26 -3.78 4.36 10.97
CA ALA A 26 -4.69 4.89 11.97
C ALA A 26 -5.11 3.76 12.94
N CYS A 27 -4.80 3.91 14.23
CA CYS A 27 -5.24 2.95 15.25
C CYS A 27 -6.70 3.24 15.66
N ARG A 28 -7.71 2.67 15.00
CA ARG A 28 -9.09 2.48 15.54
C ARG A 28 -9.94 1.54 14.67
N PRO A 29 -10.87 0.74 15.24
CA PRO A 29 -11.69 -0.21 14.47
C PRO A 29 -12.93 0.47 13.86
N ALA A 30 -13.21 0.22 12.57
CA ALA A 30 -14.35 0.80 11.86
C ALA A 30 -15.37 -0.25 11.34
N ALA A 31 -16.64 0.15 11.38
CA ALA A 31 -17.84 -0.57 10.91
C ALA A 31 -18.12 -0.31 9.40
N PRO A 32 -18.90 -1.17 8.71
CA PRO A 32 -18.90 -1.25 7.24
C PRO A 32 -19.83 -0.24 6.55
N GLU A 33 -19.50 0.11 5.30
CA GLU A 33 -20.26 1.01 4.43
C GLU A 33 -20.61 0.39 3.04
N PRO A 34 -21.61 0.95 2.32
CA PRO A 34 -22.14 0.41 1.05
C PRO A 34 -21.49 1.05 -0.21
N ALA A 35 -21.82 0.49 -1.39
CA ALA A 35 -21.11 0.67 -2.66
C ALA A 35 -21.55 1.88 -3.53
N GLU A 36 -20.60 2.39 -4.34
CA GLU A 36 -20.74 3.52 -5.28
C GLU A 36 -21.08 3.12 -6.74
N PRO A 37 -21.61 4.05 -7.57
CA PRO A 37 -22.03 3.79 -8.97
C PRO A 37 -21.07 4.31 -10.06
N GLU A 38 -21.23 3.79 -11.29
CA GLU A 38 -20.35 4.00 -12.47
C GLU A 38 -20.60 5.29 -13.31
N PRO A 39 -19.60 5.75 -14.11
CA PRO A 39 -19.68 6.99 -14.90
C PRO A 39 -20.09 6.78 -16.39
N PRO A 40 -20.50 7.85 -17.12
CA PRO A 40 -21.02 7.77 -18.49
C PRO A 40 -19.97 8.03 -19.59
N PRO A 41 -20.28 7.75 -20.88
CA PRO A 41 -19.30 7.72 -21.99
C PRO A 41 -19.25 9.01 -22.84
N VAL A 42 -18.20 9.12 -23.68
CA VAL A 42 -17.76 10.32 -24.43
C VAL A 42 -17.96 10.16 -25.96
N VAL A 43 -18.20 11.27 -26.68
CA VAL A 43 -18.40 11.37 -28.16
C VAL A 43 -17.41 12.37 -28.79
N LEU A 44 -16.97 12.14 -30.04
CA LEU A 44 -16.04 13.01 -30.81
C LEU A 44 -16.59 13.40 -32.21
N PRO A 45 -16.16 14.54 -32.84
CA PRO A 45 -16.74 15.08 -34.08
C PRO A 45 -15.86 14.91 -35.34
N GLU A 46 -16.46 15.05 -36.53
CA GLU A 46 -15.84 14.93 -37.87
C GLU A 46 -15.50 16.28 -38.53
N LEU A 47 -14.49 16.32 -39.42
CA LEU A 47 -14.08 17.46 -40.26
C LEU A 47 -13.58 16.97 -41.63
N GLY A 48 -14.06 17.57 -42.73
CA GLY A 48 -13.64 17.28 -44.10
C GLY A 48 -12.96 18.47 -44.81
N ALA A 49 -12.12 18.18 -45.82
CA ALA A 49 -11.69 19.11 -46.87
C ALA A 49 -11.00 18.37 -48.05
N GLU A 50 -11.32 18.78 -49.29
CA GLU A 50 -10.87 18.22 -50.59
C GLU A 50 -9.40 18.55 -50.95
N ILE A 51 -8.73 17.66 -51.71
CA ILE A 51 -7.35 17.80 -52.22
C ILE A 51 -7.29 17.68 -53.76
N ASP A 52 -6.51 18.56 -54.38
CA ASP A 52 -6.27 18.74 -55.82
C ASP A 52 -5.38 17.64 -56.44
N THR A 53 -5.64 17.25 -57.70
CA THR A 53 -5.13 16.01 -58.34
C THR A 53 -4.47 16.27 -59.70
N THR A 54 -3.18 16.65 -59.72
CA THR A 54 -2.39 16.68 -60.97
C THR A 54 -1.17 15.73 -60.89
N PRO A 55 -0.93 14.81 -61.84
CA PRO A 55 0.16 13.84 -61.76
C PRO A 55 1.51 14.38 -62.26
N LEU A 56 2.59 13.93 -61.63
CA LEU A 56 3.99 14.20 -62.01
C LEU A 56 4.55 13.10 -62.93
N ASP A 57 5.37 13.49 -63.92
CA ASP A 57 5.92 12.69 -65.03
C ASP A 57 7.23 11.92 -64.67
N LEU A 58 7.40 10.68 -65.15
CA LEU A 58 8.55 9.79 -64.88
C LEU A 58 8.94 8.90 -66.10
N GLY A 59 9.83 9.41 -66.98
CA GLY A 59 10.89 8.66 -67.69
C GLY A 59 10.55 7.57 -68.73
N PRO A 60 11.52 7.16 -69.59
CA PRO A 60 11.23 6.69 -70.95
C PRO A 60 11.50 5.19 -71.15
N ASP A 61 10.50 4.34 -70.95
CA ASP A 61 10.26 3.09 -71.69
C ASP A 61 8.91 2.53 -71.23
N PRO A 62 7.98 2.12 -72.14
CA PRO A 62 6.69 1.62 -71.72
C PRO A 62 6.85 0.27 -71.01
N LEU A 63 6.42 0.22 -69.76
CA LEU A 63 6.39 -1.00 -68.95
C LEU A 63 5.55 -2.08 -69.67
N PRO A 64 5.93 -3.38 -69.58
CA PRO A 64 5.15 -4.48 -70.14
C PRO A 64 3.70 -4.47 -69.64
N GLU A 65 2.78 -5.01 -70.44
CA GLU A 65 1.35 -5.01 -70.12
C GLU A 65 1.08 -5.63 -68.73
N GLY A 66 0.47 -4.87 -67.82
CA GLY A 66 0.20 -5.29 -66.44
C GLY A 66 1.36 -5.09 -65.44
N VAL A 67 2.46 -4.45 -65.83
CA VAL A 67 3.57 -4.06 -64.94
C VAL A 67 3.45 -2.58 -64.58
N VAL A 68 3.51 -2.26 -63.29
CA VAL A 68 3.35 -0.89 -62.76
C VAL A 68 4.66 -0.22 -62.38
N ALA A 69 5.70 -1.01 -62.15
CA ALA A 69 7.07 -0.56 -61.90
C ALA A 69 8.01 -1.76 -62.09
N ALA A 70 9.31 -1.52 -62.23
CA ALA A 70 10.32 -2.57 -62.19
C ALA A 70 11.51 -2.10 -61.34
N VAL A 71 12.09 -3.02 -60.57
CA VAL A 71 13.24 -2.78 -59.71
C VAL A 71 14.35 -3.74 -60.12
N ASP A 72 15.49 -3.24 -60.58
CA ASP A 72 16.63 -4.04 -61.07
C ASP A 72 16.23 -5.16 -62.06
N GLY A 73 15.22 -4.89 -62.90
CA GLY A 73 14.69 -5.84 -63.89
C GLY A 73 13.60 -6.80 -63.37
N ALA A 74 13.27 -6.79 -62.08
CA ALA A 74 12.14 -7.54 -61.52
C ALA A 74 10.82 -6.75 -61.66
N PRO A 75 9.79 -7.28 -62.34
CA PRO A 75 8.53 -6.56 -62.56
C PRO A 75 7.66 -6.56 -61.30
N ILE A 76 7.02 -5.42 -61.04
CA ILE A 76 5.93 -5.25 -60.07
C ILE A 76 4.63 -5.25 -60.85
N HIS A 77 3.77 -6.23 -60.61
CA HIS A 77 2.53 -6.38 -61.38
C HIS A 77 1.38 -5.57 -60.77
N GLN A 78 0.47 -5.08 -61.62
CA GLN A 78 -0.74 -4.35 -61.22
C GLN A 78 -1.59 -5.15 -60.23
N GLU A 79 -1.62 -6.48 -60.34
CA GLU A 79 -2.34 -7.36 -59.40
C GLU A 79 -1.74 -7.34 -57.99
N GLU A 80 -0.41 -7.25 -57.86
CA GLU A 80 0.27 -7.18 -56.57
C GLU A 80 -0.02 -5.84 -55.87
N LEU A 81 -0.01 -4.75 -56.65
CA LEU A 81 -0.39 -3.43 -56.19
C LEU A 81 -1.86 -3.40 -55.74
N GLN A 82 -2.75 -4.02 -56.50
CA GLN A 82 -4.18 -4.05 -56.17
C GLN A 82 -4.47 -4.81 -54.86
N ARG A 83 -3.75 -5.90 -54.59
CA ARG A 83 -3.89 -6.65 -53.33
C ARG A 83 -3.49 -5.82 -52.11
N LEU A 84 -2.41 -5.05 -52.20
CA LEU A 84 -1.97 -4.17 -51.11
C LEU A 84 -2.94 -3.01 -50.88
N ILE A 85 -3.48 -2.42 -51.95
CA ILE A 85 -4.50 -1.38 -51.85
C ILE A 85 -5.77 -1.93 -51.18
N GLN A 86 -6.17 -3.17 -51.49
CA GLN A 86 -7.35 -3.82 -50.87
C GLN A 86 -7.14 -4.19 -49.40
N ALA A 87 -5.89 -4.44 -48.98
CA ALA A 87 -5.54 -4.75 -47.60
C ALA A 87 -5.28 -3.49 -46.74
N ALA A 88 -5.12 -2.32 -47.37
CA ALA A 88 -4.92 -1.06 -46.68
C ALA A 88 -6.22 -0.59 -45.97
N PRO A 89 -6.12 0.06 -44.81
CA PRO A 89 -7.29 0.63 -44.15
C PRO A 89 -7.99 1.66 -45.07
N PRO A 90 -9.33 1.80 -44.96
CA PRO A 90 -10.07 2.75 -45.78
C PRO A 90 -9.51 4.17 -45.55
N SER A 91 -9.12 4.81 -46.65
CA SER A 91 -8.55 6.16 -46.67
C SER A 91 -9.40 7.04 -47.57
N GLU A 92 -9.55 8.31 -47.19
CA GLU A 92 -10.22 9.33 -48.01
C GLU A 92 -9.39 9.73 -49.24
N ASP A 93 -8.10 9.35 -49.29
CA ASP A 93 -7.21 9.58 -50.43
C ASP A 93 -6.72 8.25 -51.04
N PRO A 94 -7.43 7.72 -52.07
CA PRO A 94 -7.05 6.50 -52.77
C PRO A 94 -5.73 6.62 -53.54
N ALA A 95 -5.35 7.84 -53.95
CA ALA A 95 -4.14 8.07 -54.72
C ALA A 95 -2.91 7.99 -53.81
N ALA A 96 -2.99 8.55 -52.60
CA ALA A 96 -1.95 8.41 -51.58
C ALA A 96 -1.78 6.94 -51.15
N VAL A 97 -2.86 6.19 -50.96
CA VAL A 97 -2.79 4.75 -50.64
C VAL A 97 -2.11 3.96 -51.76
N ARG A 98 -2.46 4.25 -53.03
CA ARG A 98 -1.82 3.61 -54.18
C ARG A 98 -0.33 3.95 -54.28
N ALA A 99 0.04 5.21 -54.07
CA ALA A 99 1.44 5.63 -54.10
C ALA A 99 2.25 4.99 -52.96
N ALA A 100 1.71 4.98 -51.74
CA ALA A 100 2.33 4.32 -50.60
C ALA A 100 2.50 2.82 -50.83
N ALA A 101 1.47 2.13 -51.33
CA ALA A 101 1.53 0.70 -51.66
C ALA A 101 2.58 0.40 -52.75
N LEU A 102 2.72 1.28 -53.75
CA LEU A 102 3.73 1.11 -54.80
C LEU A 102 5.14 1.33 -54.26
N VAL A 103 5.37 2.36 -53.44
CA VAL A 103 6.66 2.59 -52.75
C VAL A 103 7.00 1.39 -51.88
N GLN A 104 6.02 0.84 -51.16
CA GLN A 104 6.20 -0.34 -50.31
C GLN A 104 6.60 -1.59 -51.12
N LEU A 105 6.01 -1.80 -52.30
CA LEU A 105 6.39 -2.88 -53.21
C LEU A 105 7.78 -2.69 -53.81
N VAL A 106 8.14 -1.46 -54.17
CA VAL A 106 9.49 -1.11 -54.67
C VAL A 106 10.53 -1.36 -53.59
N GLU A 107 10.31 -0.88 -52.37
CA GLU A 107 11.16 -1.16 -51.21
C GLU A 107 11.29 -2.67 -50.96
N ARG A 108 10.17 -3.41 -51.02
CA ARG A 108 10.16 -4.86 -50.84
C ARG A 108 10.99 -5.59 -51.90
N ARG A 109 10.88 -5.19 -53.18
CA ARG A 109 11.65 -5.81 -54.27
C ARG A 109 13.14 -5.47 -54.17
N LEU A 110 13.49 -4.25 -53.77
CA LEU A 110 14.88 -3.86 -53.47
C LEU A 110 15.47 -4.71 -52.33
N LEU A 111 14.68 -4.96 -51.27
CA LEU A 111 15.12 -5.78 -50.14
C LEU A 111 15.25 -7.27 -50.51
N GLN A 112 14.30 -7.83 -51.26
CA GLN A 112 14.35 -9.23 -51.72
C GLN A 112 15.53 -9.50 -52.67
N ALA A 113 15.71 -8.66 -53.69
CA ALA A 113 16.81 -8.81 -54.64
C ALA A 113 18.19 -8.71 -53.99
N ARG A 114 18.31 -7.96 -52.88
CA ARG A 114 19.57 -7.83 -52.12
C ARG A 114 19.74 -8.88 -51.02
N ALA A 115 18.67 -9.41 -50.45
CA ALA A 115 18.74 -10.58 -49.58
C ALA A 115 19.30 -11.80 -50.33
N ASP A 116 18.87 -12.02 -51.57
CA ASP A 116 19.42 -13.06 -52.45
C ASP A 116 20.94 -12.86 -52.75
N GLN A 117 21.46 -11.63 -52.62
CA GLN A 117 22.90 -11.33 -52.75
C GLN A 117 23.70 -11.55 -51.46
N LEU A 118 23.08 -11.44 -50.28
CA LEU A 118 23.72 -11.56 -48.98
C LEU A 118 24.02 -13.01 -48.57
N ASP A 119 23.30 -14.01 -49.09
CA ASP A 119 23.34 -15.36 -48.53
C ASP A 119 24.61 -16.16 -48.90
N VAL A 120 25.08 -16.15 -50.17
CA VAL A 120 26.12 -17.12 -50.63
C VAL A 120 27.39 -16.51 -51.23
N ARG A 121 27.38 -15.26 -51.73
CA ARG A 121 28.52 -14.67 -52.47
C ARG A 121 29.15 -13.42 -51.85
N ALA A 122 28.46 -12.76 -50.92
CA ALA A 122 29.00 -11.59 -50.22
C ALA A 122 30.05 -11.98 -49.18
N THR A 123 31.14 -11.20 -49.17
CA THR A 123 32.19 -11.25 -48.14
C THR A 123 31.67 -10.73 -46.80
N GLU A 124 32.32 -11.12 -45.71
CA GLU A 124 31.95 -10.68 -44.36
C GLU A 124 31.91 -9.15 -44.19
N ASP A 125 32.85 -8.44 -44.83
CA ASP A 125 32.90 -6.97 -44.78
C ASP A 125 31.75 -6.32 -45.56
N GLU A 126 31.37 -6.88 -46.72
CA GLU A 126 30.22 -6.42 -47.49
C GLU A 126 28.91 -6.62 -46.72
N VAL A 127 28.77 -7.75 -46.02
CA VAL A 127 27.60 -8.00 -45.15
C VAL A 127 27.52 -6.96 -44.02
N LEU A 128 28.64 -6.69 -43.34
CA LEU A 128 28.66 -5.74 -42.22
C LEU A 128 28.42 -4.29 -42.68
N ALA A 129 29.03 -3.87 -43.80
CA ALA A 129 28.78 -2.54 -44.37
C ALA A 129 27.30 -2.38 -44.76
N TRP A 130 26.71 -3.41 -45.36
CA TRP A 130 25.30 -3.40 -45.72
C TRP A 130 24.40 -3.25 -44.48
N LEU A 131 24.69 -4.03 -43.42
CA LEU A 131 23.98 -3.95 -42.14
C LEU A 131 24.19 -2.62 -41.42
N GLU A 132 25.21 -1.84 -41.75
CA GLU A 132 25.47 -0.51 -41.18
C GLU A 132 24.70 0.59 -41.93
N GLU A 133 24.58 0.48 -43.25
CA GLU A 133 24.00 1.51 -44.11
C GLU A 133 22.46 1.42 -44.26
N HIS A 134 21.86 0.23 -44.09
CA HIS A 134 20.45 0.02 -44.43
C HIS A 134 19.54 -0.03 -43.19
N SER A 135 18.24 0.28 -43.35
CA SER A 135 17.25 0.07 -42.28
C SER A 135 17.02 -1.44 -42.06
N LEU A 136 16.99 -1.85 -40.80
CA LEU A 136 16.81 -3.24 -40.39
C LEU A 136 15.38 -3.52 -39.88
N ASP A 137 14.53 -2.50 -39.78
CA ASP A 137 13.26 -2.53 -39.06
C ASP A 137 12.18 -3.42 -39.71
N ARG A 138 12.34 -3.72 -41.01
CA ARG A 138 11.38 -4.49 -41.82
C ARG A 138 11.94 -5.80 -42.38
N LEU A 139 13.16 -6.19 -41.97
CA LEU A 139 13.75 -7.44 -42.42
C LEU A 139 13.07 -8.64 -41.75
N GLY A 140 12.53 -9.56 -42.55
CA GLY A 140 11.92 -10.80 -42.05
C GLY A 140 10.56 -10.63 -41.35
N THR A 141 9.93 -9.44 -41.41
CA THR A 141 8.62 -9.19 -40.77
C THR A 141 7.45 -9.78 -41.54
N GLU A 142 7.61 -10.01 -42.85
CA GLU A 142 6.58 -10.58 -43.72
C GLU A 142 6.79 -12.10 -43.91
N PRO A 143 5.72 -12.92 -43.88
CA PRO A 143 5.82 -14.35 -44.11
C PRO A 143 6.55 -14.69 -45.42
N GLY A 144 7.60 -15.49 -45.33
CA GLY A 144 8.41 -15.90 -46.49
C GLY A 144 9.39 -14.85 -47.01
N THR A 145 9.55 -13.71 -46.32
CA THR A 145 10.66 -12.79 -46.58
C THR A 145 11.88 -13.17 -45.73
N PRO A 146 13.08 -13.09 -46.31
CA PRO A 146 14.24 -13.63 -45.64
C PRO A 146 14.84 -12.55 -44.70
N GLY A 147 15.07 -12.91 -43.45
CA GLY A 147 15.51 -12.00 -42.38
C GLY A 147 17.01 -12.10 -42.06
N LEU A 148 17.38 -11.62 -40.87
CA LEU A 148 18.74 -11.68 -40.35
C LEU A 148 19.23 -13.12 -40.12
N GLU A 149 18.35 -14.11 -40.06
CA GLU A 149 18.70 -15.53 -39.96
C GLU A 149 19.53 -16.05 -41.14
N GLN A 150 19.50 -15.40 -42.31
CA GLN A 150 20.30 -15.81 -43.48
C GLN A 150 21.80 -15.77 -43.20
N ILE A 151 22.26 -14.79 -42.42
CA ILE A 151 23.68 -14.66 -42.08
C ILE A 151 24.08 -15.54 -40.88
N ALA A 152 23.14 -16.31 -40.31
CA ALA A 152 23.38 -17.07 -39.09
C ALA A 152 24.54 -18.06 -39.23
N TRP A 153 24.73 -18.67 -40.41
CA TRP A 153 25.82 -19.63 -40.61
C TRP A 153 27.21 -18.98 -40.49
N ARG A 154 27.34 -17.69 -40.81
CA ARG A 154 28.58 -16.89 -40.67
C ARG A 154 28.92 -16.61 -39.22
N MET A 155 27.94 -16.60 -38.31
CA MET A 155 28.13 -16.41 -36.88
C MET A 155 28.95 -17.51 -36.20
N ARG A 156 29.29 -18.61 -36.91
CA ARG A 156 30.25 -19.61 -36.43
C ARG A 156 31.68 -19.07 -36.37
N ASP A 157 32.03 -18.12 -37.22
CA ASP A 157 33.33 -17.44 -37.16
C ASP A 157 33.36 -16.45 -35.98
N PRO A 158 34.35 -16.52 -35.07
CA PRO A 158 34.42 -15.63 -33.91
C PRO A 158 34.61 -14.15 -34.27
N GLY A 159 35.33 -13.85 -35.36
CA GLY A 159 35.62 -12.48 -35.80
C GLY A 159 34.38 -11.80 -36.38
N PHE A 160 33.68 -12.50 -37.27
CA PHE A 160 32.41 -12.03 -37.80
C PHE A 160 31.36 -11.88 -36.71
N TYR A 161 31.23 -12.88 -35.82
CA TYR A 161 30.30 -12.87 -34.68
C TYR A 161 30.46 -11.59 -33.83
N ALA A 162 31.69 -11.30 -33.40
CA ALA A 162 31.97 -10.17 -32.52
C ALA A 162 31.64 -8.83 -33.20
N ARG A 163 32.00 -8.67 -34.48
CA ARG A 163 31.71 -7.46 -35.26
C ARG A 163 30.22 -7.30 -35.53
N CYS A 164 29.54 -8.38 -35.88
CA CYS A 164 28.11 -8.38 -36.19
C CYS A 164 27.27 -8.03 -34.96
N LEU A 165 27.48 -8.70 -33.81
CA LEU A 165 26.73 -8.36 -32.59
C LEU A 165 27.05 -6.96 -32.08
N ALA A 166 28.31 -6.51 -32.15
CA ALA A 166 28.65 -5.15 -31.77
C ALA A 166 27.93 -4.11 -32.65
N LEU A 167 27.82 -4.35 -33.96
CA LEU A 167 27.08 -3.49 -34.88
C LEU A 167 25.58 -3.47 -34.54
N LEU A 168 24.95 -4.65 -34.41
CA LEU A 168 23.52 -4.77 -34.15
C LEU A 168 23.15 -4.18 -32.77
N ALA A 169 23.96 -4.41 -31.74
CA ALA A 169 23.77 -3.83 -30.41
C ALA A 169 23.86 -2.29 -30.43
N ARG A 170 24.82 -1.71 -31.16
CA ARG A 170 24.92 -0.25 -31.35
C ARG A 170 23.70 0.33 -32.08
N ARG A 171 23.09 -0.47 -32.95
CA ARG A 171 21.88 -0.11 -33.68
C ARG A 171 20.59 -0.47 -32.94
N HIS A 172 20.67 -0.98 -31.71
CA HIS A 172 19.53 -1.42 -30.90
C HIS A 172 18.66 -2.50 -31.58
N VAL A 173 19.28 -3.38 -32.38
CA VAL A 173 18.59 -4.48 -33.06
C VAL A 173 18.97 -5.81 -32.42
N TYR A 174 17.97 -6.52 -31.88
CA TYR A 174 18.14 -7.86 -31.31
C TYR A 174 17.58 -8.91 -32.29
N HIS A 175 18.31 -10.02 -32.48
CA HIS A 175 17.83 -11.16 -33.26
C HIS A 175 18.11 -12.50 -32.54
N PRO A 176 17.09 -13.31 -32.21
CA PRO A 176 17.24 -14.46 -31.32
C PRO A 176 18.18 -15.53 -31.89
N VAL A 177 18.15 -15.78 -33.20
CA VAL A 177 19.03 -16.78 -33.83
C VAL A 177 20.50 -16.33 -33.77
N LEU A 178 20.79 -15.04 -34.00
CA LEU A 178 22.17 -14.54 -34.02
C LEU A 178 22.74 -14.49 -32.59
N TRP A 179 21.95 -14.05 -31.61
CA TRP A 179 22.35 -14.05 -30.21
C TRP A 179 22.52 -15.47 -29.63
N SER A 180 21.82 -16.49 -30.16
CA SER A 180 22.00 -17.88 -29.73
C SER A 180 23.42 -18.41 -29.96
N TYR A 181 24.16 -17.85 -30.93
CA TYR A 181 25.57 -18.19 -31.16
C TYR A 181 26.49 -17.73 -30.02
N ALA A 182 26.04 -16.87 -29.12
CA ALA A 182 26.78 -16.54 -27.91
C ALA A 182 27.12 -17.79 -27.07
N VAL A 183 26.23 -18.80 -27.10
CA VAL A 183 26.46 -20.09 -26.44
C VAL A 183 27.64 -20.84 -27.06
N LEU A 184 27.75 -20.84 -28.40
CA LEU A 184 28.86 -21.46 -29.12
C LEU A 184 30.20 -20.81 -28.74
N HIS A 185 30.22 -19.48 -28.68
CA HIS A 185 31.43 -18.68 -28.40
C HIS A 185 31.74 -18.53 -26.91
N ARG A 186 30.87 -19.02 -26.02
CA ARG A 186 30.99 -18.89 -24.56
C ARG A 186 31.07 -17.43 -24.11
N ASP A 187 30.36 -16.55 -24.82
CA ASP A 187 30.29 -15.13 -24.51
C ASP A 187 29.23 -14.88 -23.43
N ALA A 188 29.66 -14.81 -22.16
CA ALA A 188 28.77 -14.66 -21.02
C ALA A 188 27.86 -13.42 -21.10
N ALA A 189 28.34 -12.31 -21.66
CA ALA A 189 27.58 -11.07 -21.74
C ALA A 189 26.43 -11.21 -22.75
N ASN A 190 26.71 -11.73 -23.95
CA ASN A 190 25.70 -11.94 -24.98
C ASN A 190 24.78 -13.14 -24.66
N ILE A 191 25.27 -14.16 -23.93
CA ILE A 191 24.42 -15.23 -23.38
C ILE A 191 23.39 -14.63 -22.40
N ALA A 192 23.79 -13.69 -21.54
CA ALA A 192 22.88 -13.05 -20.61
C ALA A 192 21.75 -12.33 -21.35
N GLU A 193 22.09 -11.51 -22.35
CA GLU A 193 21.12 -10.81 -23.18
C GLU A 193 20.20 -11.76 -23.95
N PHE A 194 20.75 -12.82 -24.54
CA PHE A 194 19.97 -13.85 -25.23
C PHE A 194 18.91 -14.46 -24.30
N LEU A 195 19.31 -14.86 -23.10
CA LEU A 195 18.42 -15.50 -22.13
C LEU A 195 17.36 -14.54 -21.59
N LEU A 196 17.64 -13.23 -21.51
CA LEU A 196 16.66 -12.21 -21.10
C LEU A 196 15.48 -12.07 -22.08
N HIS A 197 15.62 -12.57 -23.32
CA HIS A 197 14.56 -12.58 -24.34
C HIS A 197 13.89 -13.94 -24.50
N GLN A 198 14.26 -14.95 -23.69
CA GLN A 198 13.64 -16.29 -23.73
C GLN A 198 12.50 -16.38 -22.71
N GLU A 199 11.32 -15.82 -23.02
CA GLU A 199 10.18 -15.75 -22.07
C GLU A 199 9.82 -17.11 -21.47
N ALA A 200 9.73 -18.17 -22.27
CA ALA A 200 9.41 -19.52 -21.78
C ALA A 200 10.45 -20.04 -20.77
N PHE A 201 11.73 -19.72 -20.96
CA PHE A 201 12.79 -20.08 -20.02
C PHE A 201 12.69 -19.26 -18.72
N LEU A 202 12.46 -17.95 -18.85
CA LEU A 202 12.33 -17.05 -17.72
C LEU A 202 11.10 -17.38 -16.86
N ASP A 203 9.98 -17.74 -17.49
CA ASP A 203 8.77 -18.21 -16.82
C ASP A 203 9.01 -19.50 -16.05
N ALA A 204 9.76 -20.43 -16.62
CA ALA A 204 10.14 -21.68 -15.95
C ALA A 204 11.07 -21.47 -14.74
N CYS A 205 11.80 -20.34 -14.68
CA CYS A 205 12.69 -20.01 -13.57
C CYS A 205 11.95 -19.45 -12.33
N GLY A 206 10.67 -19.07 -12.46
CA GLY A 206 9.86 -18.56 -11.36
C GLY A 206 9.93 -17.04 -11.14
N GLY A 207 9.62 -16.59 -9.92
CA GLY A 207 9.42 -15.18 -9.57
C GLY A 207 10.71 -14.38 -9.37
N GLY A 208 11.86 -15.04 -9.18
CA GLY A 208 13.15 -14.38 -9.01
C GLY A 208 14.32 -15.34 -9.19
N LEU A 209 15.44 -14.83 -9.69
CA LEU A 209 16.67 -15.60 -9.89
C LEU A 209 17.88 -14.68 -9.82
N GLU A 210 18.87 -15.02 -8.99
CA GLU A 210 20.18 -14.38 -8.99
C GLU A 210 21.22 -15.37 -9.53
N GLY A 211 21.52 -15.29 -10.82
CA GLY A 211 22.53 -16.10 -11.49
C GLY A 211 23.68 -15.25 -12.04
N SER A 212 24.78 -15.92 -12.39
CA SER A 212 25.93 -15.29 -13.05
C SER A 212 25.64 -14.89 -14.50
N LEU A 213 24.66 -15.53 -15.14
CA LEU A 213 24.25 -15.26 -16.53
C LEU A 213 22.90 -14.56 -16.62
N VAL A 214 21.98 -14.82 -15.69
CA VAL A 214 20.64 -14.23 -15.73
C VAL A 214 20.26 -13.77 -14.35
N ARG A 215 19.76 -12.54 -14.29
CA ARG A 215 19.03 -12.01 -13.14
C ARG A 215 17.56 -11.83 -13.54
N ILE A 216 16.67 -12.36 -12.72
CA ILE A 216 15.23 -12.15 -12.83
C ILE A 216 14.80 -11.32 -11.64
N ASP A 217 14.42 -10.08 -11.92
CA ASP A 217 13.86 -9.16 -10.95
C ASP A 217 12.35 -9.02 -11.22
N PRO A 218 11.47 -9.38 -10.26
CA PRO A 218 10.03 -9.35 -10.47
C PRO A 218 9.49 -7.93 -10.66
N VAL A 219 10.16 -6.91 -10.13
CA VAL A 219 9.76 -5.50 -10.27
C VAL A 219 10.12 -4.99 -11.66
N GLU A 220 11.36 -5.21 -12.11
CA GLU A 220 11.80 -4.81 -13.47
C GLU A 220 10.95 -5.50 -14.55
N ARG A 221 10.53 -6.75 -14.30
CA ARG A 221 9.63 -7.50 -15.18
C ARG A 221 8.15 -7.20 -15.00
N ARG A 222 7.77 -6.22 -14.17
CA ARG A 222 6.38 -5.81 -13.90
C ARG A 222 5.48 -6.97 -13.44
N ARG A 223 6.07 -7.99 -12.80
CA ARG A 223 5.35 -9.12 -12.19
C ARG A 223 4.97 -8.84 -10.75
N TYR A 224 5.63 -7.87 -10.12
CA TYR A 224 5.36 -7.44 -8.76
C TYR A 224 5.49 -5.91 -8.66
N GLU A 225 4.61 -5.33 -7.85
CA GLU A 225 4.68 -3.95 -7.41
C GLU A 225 4.20 -3.90 -5.96
N HIS A 226 4.74 -2.97 -5.18
CA HIS A 226 4.18 -2.68 -3.86
C HIS A 226 2.92 -1.84 -4.03
N LEU A 227 1.85 -2.29 -3.38
CA LEU A 227 0.59 -1.58 -3.34
C LEU A 227 0.45 -0.84 -2.02
N GLU A 228 -0.01 0.38 -2.12
CA GLU A 228 -0.44 1.18 -0.98
C GLU A 228 -1.90 0.86 -0.64
N TYR A 229 -2.18 0.71 0.65
CA TYR A 229 -3.53 0.42 1.15
C TYR A 229 -3.95 1.55 2.08
N ALA A 230 -4.84 2.41 1.60
CA ALA A 230 -5.32 3.59 2.31
C ALA A 230 -6.77 3.93 1.88
N PRO A 231 -7.77 3.90 2.80
CA PRO A 231 -7.71 3.29 4.14
C PRO A 231 -7.74 1.75 4.08
N LEU A 232 -7.00 1.08 4.97
CA LEU A 232 -7.15 -0.37 5.21
C LEU A 232 -7.75 -0.60 6.60
N VAL A 233 -9.00 -1.08 6.63
CA VAL A 233 -9.66 -1.44 7.87
C VAL A 233 -9.59 -2.96 8.06
N ASN A 234 -8.84 -3.40 9.05
CA ASN A 234 -8.85 -4.81 9.44
C ASN A 234 -10.09 -5.10 10.28
N ALA A 235 -10.94 -6.00 9.80
CA ALA A 235 -12.12 -6.42 10.55
C ALA A 235 -11.74 -7.03 11.92
N ARG A 236 -10.58 -7.71 12.01
CA ARG A 236 -10.01 -8.26 13.25
C ARG A 236 -8.48 -8.42 13.13
N ALA A 237 -7.77 -8.06 14.19
CA ALA A 237 -6.32 -8.27 14.34
C ALA A 237 -5.95 -9.64 14.94
N HIS A 238 -6.82 -10.20 15.79
CA HIS A 238 -6.50 -11.41 16.57
C HIS A 238 -6.91 -12.71 15.86
N ARG A 239 -6.08 -13.74 16.05
CA ARG A 239 -6.27 -15.08 15.49
C ARG A 239 -7.64 -15.68 15.87
N LEU A 240 -8.46 -16.01 14.87
CA LEU A 240 -9.70 -16.76 15.05
C LEU A 240 -9.43 -18.24 14.69
N GLY A 241 -9.29 -19.08 15.70
CA GLY A 241 -9.07 -20.52 15.51
C GLY A 241 -7.63 -20.93 15.26
N ALA A 242 -7.43 -22.07 14.60
CA ALA A 242 -6.13 -22.73 14.51
C ALA A 242 -5.17 -22.11 13.49
N ARG A 243 -5.56 -21.09 12.72
CA ARG A 243 -4.67 -20.43 11.74
C ARG A 243 -4.91 -18.91 11.76
N LEU A 244 -3.88 -18.16 11.41
CA LEU A 244 -4.02 -16.74 11.12
C LEU A 244 -4.57 -16.62 9.71
N GLU A 245 -5.56 -15.75 9.53
CA GLU A 245 -6.23 -15.51 8.26
C GLU A 245 -6.39 -14.01 8.02
N ILE A 246 -6.01 -13.56 6.83
CA ILE A 246 -6.18 -12.18 6.39
C ILE A 246 -7.52 -12.12 5.66
N LEU A 247 -8.50 -11.44 6.25
CA LEU A 247 -9.89 -11.43 5.75
C LEU A 247 -10.10 -10.61 4.47
N ASN A 248 -9.23 -9.64 4.20
CA ASN A 248 -9.28 -8.88 2.94
C ASN A 248 -8.57 -9.69 1.84
N ASP A 249 -9.34 -10.30 0.95
CA ASP A 249 -8.82 -11.19 -0.10
C ASP A 249 -7.79 -10.52 -1.02
N ARG A 250 -7.99 -9.25 -1.37
CA ARG A 250 -7.06 -8.49 -2.24
C ARG A 250 -5.73 -8.26 -1.54
N PHE A 251 -5.77 -7.87 -0.27
CA PHE A 251 -4.58 -7.70 0.55
C PHE A 251 -3.89 -9.02 0.85
N ALA A 252 -4.66 -10.08 1.14
CA ALA A 252 -4.14 -11.44 1.33
C ALA A 252 -3.41 -11.95 0.08
N ALA A 253 -3.97 -11.73 -1.10
CA ALA A 253 -3.33 -12.09 -2.37
C ALA A 253 -2.03 -11.30 -2.59
N GLN A 254 -2.04 -9.99 -2.31
CA GLN A 254 -0.83 -9.17 -2.45
C GLN A 254 0.27 -9.55 -1.46
N TYR A 255 -0.07 -9.81 -0.20
CA TYR A 255 0.87 -10.30 0.79
C TYR A 255 1.45 -11.66 0.38
N ARG A 256 0.62 -12.55 -0.18
CA ARG A 256 1.11 -13.83 -0.71
C ARG A 256 2.08 -13.65 -1.89
N ARG A 257 1.79 -12.74 -2.81
CA ARG A 257 2.70 -12.40 -3.92
C ARG A 257 4.05 -11.87 -3.42
N LEU A 258 4.05 -11.04 -2.38
CA LEU A 258 5.30 -10.63 -1.72
C LEU A 258 6.06 -11.85 -1.21
N LEU A 259 5.41 -12.70 -0.41
CA LEU A 259 6.05 -13.90 0.15
C LEU A 259 6.59 -14.83 -0.93
N GLU A 260 5.86 -15.00 -2.02
CA GLU A 260 6.31 -15.77 -3.19
C GLU A 260 7.59 -15.18 -3.80
N CYS A 261 7.67 -13.86 -3.96
CA CYS A 261 8.89 -13.20 -4.45
C CYS A 261 10.07 -13.42 -3.49
N LEU A 262 9.84 -13.27 -2.18
CA LEU A 262 10.87 -13.43 -1.16
C LEU A 262 11.37 -14.89 -1.05
N CYS A 263 10.54 -15.89 -1.35
CA CYS A 263 10.95 -17.29 -1.38
C CYS A 263 12.01 -17.60 -2.44
N TYR A 264 12.14 -16.77 -3.48
CA TYR A 264 13.17 -16.92 -4.51
C TYR A 264 14.50 -16.24 -4.13
N GLN A 265 14.53 -15.48 -3.03
CA GLN A 265 15.74 -14.80 -2.59
C GLN A 265 16.55 -15.71 -1.66
N ARG A 266 17.88 -15.68 -1.82
CA ARG A 266 18.80 -16.42 -0.94
C ARG A 266 18.81 -15.86 0.49
N ALA A 267 18.65 -14.55 0.62
CA ALA A 267 18.56 -13.83 1.88
C ALA A 267 17.78 -12.54 1.65
N LEU A 268 17.02 -12.12 2.67
CA LEU A 268 16.30 -10.85 2.68
C LEU A 268 17.29 -9.71 2.93
N ASP A 269 17.27 -8.71 2.05
CA ASP A 269 17.94 -7.44 2.26
C ASP A 269 17.11 -6.50 3.17
N ASP A 270 17.61 -5.29 3.40
CA ASP A 270 16.99 -4.34 4.33
C ASP A 270 15.70 -3.70 3.77
N ASP A 271 15.59 -3.54 2.44
CA ASP A 271 14.34 -3.11 1.80
C ASP A 271 13.28 -4.21 1.90
N ASP A 272 13.65 -5.48 1.68
CA ASP A 272 12.74 -6.63 1.85
C ASP A 272 12.20 -6.71 3.29
N ARG A 273 13.07 -6.53 4.28
CA ARG A 273 12.70 -6.54 5.71
C ARG A 273 11.79 -5.38 6.06
N LEU A 274 12.09 -4.18 5.56
CA LEU A 274 11.23 -3.01 5.73
C LEU A 274 9.85 -3.26 5.12
N ALA A 275 9.80 -3.86 3.93
CA ALA A 275 8.54 -4.23 3.29
C ALA A 275 7.74 -5.22 4.14
N VAL A 276 8.37 -6.28 4.62
CA VAL A 276 7.69 -7.25 5.50
C VAL A 276 7.22 -6.59 6.79
N ALA A 277 8.03 -5.73 7.41
CA ALA A 277 7.61 -4.98 8.60
C ALA A 277 6.36 -4.12 8.31
N GLY A 278 6.34 -3.40 7.19
CA GLY A 278 5.20 -2.61 6.74
C GLY A 278 3.91 -3.44 6.53
N TYR A 279 4.02 -4.57 5.81
CA TYR A 279 2.88 -5.48 5.62
C TYR A 279 2.40 -6.13 6.92
N LEU A 280 3.28 -6.35 7.90
CA LEU A 280 2.90 -6.86 9.22
C LEU A 280 2.19 -5.79 10.05
N LEU A 281 2.60 -4.52 9.95
CA LEU A 281 1.88 -3.40 10.56
C LEU A 281 0.46 -3.27 9.98
N LEU A 282 0.29 -3.39 8.65
CA LEU A 282 -1.02 -3.43 8.01
C LEU A 282 -1.90 -4.60 8.45
N GLN A 283 -1.34 -5.65 9.05
CA GLN A 283 -2.08 -6.79 9.59
C GLN A 283 -2.36 -6.65 11.09
N ASP A 284 -2.03 -5.52 11.71
CA ASP A 284 -2.02 -5.32 13.17
C ASP A 284 -1.13 -6.33 13.93
N ARG A 285 -0.15 -6.94 13.25
CA ARG A 285 0.79 -7.92 13.83
C ARG A 285 2.01 -7.19 14.43
N GLN A 286 1.72 -6.28 15.36
CA GLN A 286 2.67 -5.30 15.90
C GLN A 286 3.97 -5.94 16.42
N ALA A 287 3.88 -6.99 17.25
CA ALA A 287 5.06 -7.65 17.82
C ALA A 287 5.99 -8.25 16.74
N GLU A 288 5.42 -8.85 15.70
CA GLU A 288 6.19 -9.43 14.59
C GLU A 288 6.77 -8.35 13.68
N ALA A 289 6.01 -7.27 13.45
CA ALA A 289 6.47 -6.13 12.70
C ALA A 289 7.69 -5.46 13.37
N LEU A 290 7.62 -5.23 14.69
CA LEU A 290 8.74 -4.70 15.47
C LEU A 290 9.97 -5.61 15.39
N ALA A 291 9.78 -6.92 15.57
CA ALA A 291 10.87 -7.88 15.49
C ALA A 291 11.51 -7.98 14.09
N MET A 292 10.74 -7.71 13.02
CA MET A 292 11.28 -7.61 11.67
C MET A 292 12.02 -6.28 11.47
N PHE A 293 11.43 -5.17 11.89
CA PHE A 293 11.98 -3.83 11.76
C PHE A 293 13.32 -3.68 12.50
N ASP A 294 13.48 -4.30 13.66
CA ASP A 294 14.74 -4.30 14.42
C ASP A 294 15.94 -4.91 13.68
N ARG A 295 15.67 -5.63 12.60
CA ARG A 295 16.70 -6.25 11.75
C ARG A 295 17.06 -5.39 10.54
N VAL A 296 16.43 -4.22 10.38
CA VAL A 296 16.63 -3.31 9.26
C VAL A 296 17.75 -2.33 9.61
N ASP A 297 18.83 -2.33 8.83
CA ASP A 297 19.85 -1.29 8.86
C ASP A 297 19.44 -0.12 7.97
N ARG A 298 19.13 1.03 8.62
CA ARG A 298 18.75 2.27 7.93
C ARG A 298 19.77 2.72 6.87
N ALA A 299 21.06 2.42 7.04
CA ALA A 299 22.08 2.82 6.08
C ALA A 299 22.01 2.03 4.75
N GLN A 300 21.38 0.85 4.77
CA GLN A 300 21.23 -0.02 3.61
C GLN A 300 19.86 0.12 2.91
N VAL A 301 18.91 0.80 3.55
CA VAL A 301 17.58 1.04 2.98
C VAL A 301 17.65 2.14 1.92
N HIS A 302 17.15 1.85 0.73
CA HIS A 302 17.11 2.81 -0.37
C HIS A 302 15.94 3.79 -0.25
N THR A 303 14.86 3.35 0.40
CA THR A 303 13.62 4.10 0.59
C THR A 303 13.56 4.83 1.93
N GLY A 304 14.45 5.82 2.08
CA GLY A 304 14.66 6.51 3.36
C GLY A 304 13.43 7.23 3.91
N LEU A 305 12.58 7.80 3.04
CA LEU A 305 11.34 8.48 3.44
C LEU A 305 10.32 7.50 4.03
N GLN A 306 10.13 6.37 3.36
CA GLN A 306 9.27 5.26 3.74
C GLN A 306 9.73 4.65 5.06
N TYR A 307 11.04 4.42 5.20
CA TYR A 307 11.63 3.97 6.46
C TYR A 307 11.31 4.93 7.59
N ASP A 308 11.61 6.22 7.41
CA ASP A 308 11.47 7.20 8.48
C ASP A 308 10.01 7.29 8.92
N TYR A 309 9.07 7.21 7.99
CA TYR A 309 7.65 7.16 8.30
C TYR A 309 7.21 5.89 9.05
N VAL A 310 7.69 4.69 8.65
CA VAL A 310 7.49 3.46 9.43
C VAL A 310 8.13 3.57 10.82
N HIS A 311 9.28 4.24 10.91
CA HIS A 311 10.02 4.40 12.16
C HIS A 311 9.27 5.29 13.15
N VAL A 312 8.58 6.34 12.69
CA VAL A 312 7.64 7.14 13.51
C VAL A 312 6.61 6.22 14.18
N HIS A 313 6.02 5.31 13.42
CA HIS A 313 5.02 4.36 13.93
C HIS A 313 5.62 3.35 14.90
N VAL A 314 6.82 2.85 14.63
CA VAL A 314 7.57 1.97 15.52
C VAL A 314 7.84 2.66 16.87
N HIS A 315 8.22 3.94 16.87
CA HIS A 315 8.41 4.71 18.10
C HIS A 315 7.10 4.94 18.86
N LEU A 316 6.00 5.25 18.17
CA LEU A 316 4.68 5.33 18.77
C LEU A 316 4.26 4.01 19.44
N LEU A 317 4.47 2.87 18.78
CA LEU A 317 4.20 1.53 19.33
C LEU A 317 5.09 1.21 20.55
N ARG A 318 6.29 1.79 20.61
CA ARG A 318 7.23 1.68 21.74
C ARG A 318 6.98 2.69 22.85
N GLN A 319 5.95 3.53 22.72
CA GLN A 319 5.63 4.61 23.66
C GLN A 319 6.78 5.63 23.80
N ASP A 320 7.48 5.92 22.70
CA ASP A 320 8.53 6.94 22.61
C ASP A 320 8.08 8.10 21.69
N PRO A 321 7.16 8.96 22.16
CA PRO A 321 6.60 10.03 21.34
C PRO A 321 7.64 11.11 20.99
N GLN A 322 8.70 11.26 21.79
CA GLN A 322 9.74 12.25 21.53
C GLN A 322 10.54 11.86 20.29
N ALA A 323 11.06 10.63 20.23
CA ALA A 323 11.79 10.18 19.05
C ALA A 323 10.91 10.14 17.80
N ALA A 324 9.63 9.74 17.93
CA ALA A 324 8.67 9.83 16.84
C ALA A 324 8.54 11.28 16.29
N ARG A 325 8.45 12.27 17.18
CA ARG A 325 8.36 13.69 16.81
C ARG A 325 9.62 14.18 16.08
N GLU A 326 10.80 13.84 16.60
CA GLU A 326 12.08 14.23 15.98
C GLU A 326 12.22 13.73 14.54
N ILE A 327 11.64 12.57 14.21
CA ILE A 327 11.58 12.07 12.84
C ILE A 327 10.54 12.83 12.02
N ALA A 328 9.30 12.93 12.51
CA ALA A 328 8.20 13.52 11.77
C ALA A 328 8.40 15.02 11.45
N GLU A 329 9.02 15.78 12.35
CA GLU A 329 9.28 17.21 12.13
C GLU A 329 10.21 17.48 10.96
N ARG A 330 11.12 16.55 10.62
CA ARG A 330 12.01 16.68 9.45
C ARG A 330 11.24 16.73 8.14
N TYR A 331 10.00 16.25 8.13
CA TYR A 331 9.15 16.14 6.95
C TYR A 331 7.93 17.07 7.00
N ARG A 332 7.85 18.00 7.98
CA ARG A 332 6.74 18.96 8.11
C ARG A 332 6.50 19.77 6.83
N ASP A 333 7.58 20.21 6.18
CA ASP A 333 7.51 21.03 4.95
C ASP A 333 7.89 20.22 3.69
N TYR A 334 7.65 18.90 3.70
CA TYR A 334 8.04 18.04 2.57
C TYR A 334 7.27 18.42 1.28
N PRO A 335 7.93 18.47 0.10
CA PRO A 335 7.34 19.02 -1.12
C PRO A 335 6.25 18.14 -1.76
N VAL A 336 6.13 16.87 -1.35
CA VAL A 336 5.10 15.96 -1.86
C VAL A 336 3.92 15.96 -0.91
N ASP A 337 2.79 16.52 -1.34
CA ASP A 337 1.59 16.74 -0.51
C ASP A 337 1.15 15.51 0.26
N ARG A 338 1.05 14.36 -0.42
CA ARG A 338 0.67 13.09 0.22
C ARG A 338 1.56 12.73 1.41
N TRP A 339 2.87 12.83 1.25
CA TRP A 339 3.82 12.52 2.31
C TRP A 339 3.77 13.57 3.41
N ARG A 340 3.65 14.86 3.04
CA ARG A 340 3.50 15.95 4.00
C ARG A 340 2.29 15.72 4.89
N HIS A 341 1.12 15.41 4.32
CA HIS A 341 -0.09 15.13 5.07
C HIS A 341 0.07 13.93 6.02
N LEU A 342 0.72 12.85 5.58
CA LEU A 342 0.99 11.70 6.45
C LEU A 342 1.85 12.05 7.68
N PHE A 343 2.91 12.86 7.49
CA PHE A 343 3.71 13.32 8.61
C PHE A 343 3.00 14.38 9.47
N GLU A 344 2.19 15.25 8.87
CA GLU A 344 1.35 16.21 9.60
C GLU A 344 0.28 15.53 10.46
N ALA A 345 -0.30 14.42 9.99
CA ALA A 345 -1.23 13.58 10.73
C ALA A 345 -0.52 12.88 11.90
N ALA A 346 0.68 12.32 11.68
CA ALA A 346 1.48 11.76 12.77
C ALA A 346 1.86 12.82 13.83
N LEU A 347 2.21 14.04 13.40
CA LEU A 347 2.45 15.17 14.32
C LEU A 347 1.18 15.57 15.08
N ALA A 348 0.01 15.57 14.42
CA ALA A 348 -1.27 15.85 15.06
C ALA A 348 -1.57 14.84 16.18
N GLN A 349 -1.33 13.56 15.91
CA GLN A 349 -1.49 12.49 16.90
C GLN A 349 -0.53 12.67 18.09
N LEU A 350 0.72 13.09 17.82
CA LEU A 350 1.69 13.39 18.86
C LEU A 350 1.30 14.62 19.70
N ASP A 351 0.67 15.63 19.08
CA ASP A 351 0.13 16.80 19.78
C ASP A 351 -1.05 16.39 20.69
N GLU A 352 -1.96 15.53 20.20
CA GLU A 352 -3.10 14.97 20.97
C GLU A 352 -2.61 14.16 22.16
N LEU A 353 -1.58 13.32 22.00
CA LEU A 353 -0.97 12.56 23.09
C LEU A 353 -0.39 13.45 24.20
N GLN A 354 -0.07 14.70 23.90
CA GLN A 354 0.41 15.70 24.85
C GLN A 354 -0.72 16.57 25.44
N GLY A 355 -1.99 16.25 25.12
CA GLY A 355 -3.18 16.93 25.64
C GLY A 355 -3.69 18.06 24.76
N SER A 356 -3.23 18.18 23.51
CA SER A 356 -3.78 19.15 22.55
C SER A 356 -5.12 18.67 21.99
N GLU A 357 -5.92 19.60 21.47
CA GLU A 357 -7.16 19.27 20.77
C GLU A 357 -6.88 18.45 19.50
N ALA A 358 -7.80 17.55 19.15
CA ALA A 358 -7.72 16.82 17.89
C ALA A 358 -7.97 17.80 16.74
N ARG A 359 -7.27 17.58 15.64
CA ARG A 359 -7.42 18.37 14.42
C ARG A 359 -7.62 17.45 13.23
N VAL A 360 -8.39 17.91 12.25
CA VAL A 360 -8.48 17.26 10.93
C VAL A 360 -7.35 17.81 10.07
N VAL A 361 -6.43 16.92 9.68
CA VAL A 361 -5.36 17.18 8.72
C VAL A 361 -5.82 16.76 7.33
N ASP A 362 -6.42 15.56 7.22
CA ASP A 362 -6.97 15.04 5.98
C ASP A 362 -8.51 15.05 6.01
N PRO A 363 -9.19 15.85 5.17
CA PRO A 363 -10.64 15.89 5.14
C PRO A 363 -11.29 14.57 4.71
N GLU A 364 -10.57 13.66 4.06
CA GLU A 364 -11.10 12.32 3.72
C GLU A 364 -10.91 11.30 4.86
N ALA A 365 -10.10 11.63 5.87
CA ALA A 365 -9.84 10.78 7.02
C ALA A 365 -11.00 10.82 8.03
N ARG A 366 -11.95 9.89 7.86
CA ARG A 366 -13.11 9.71 8.75
C ARG A 366 -12.74 9.64 10.23
N ASP A 367 -11.66 8.97 10.59
CA ASP A 367 -11.24 8.81 11.99
C ASP A 367 -10.84 10.15 12.64
N GLU A 368 -10.19 11.04 11.88
CA GLU A 368 -9.84 12.39 12.33
C GLU A 368 -11.10 13.22 12.56
N GLN A 369 -12.06 13.16 11.62
CA GLN A 369 -13.35 13.82 11.77
C GLN A 369 -14.09 13.31 13.02
N GLN A 370 -14.11 11.99 13.23
CA GLN A 370 -14.78 11.38 14.37
C GLN A 370 -14.09 11.72 15.69
N ALA A 371 -12.76 11.87 15.71
CA ALA A 371 -12.02 12.31 16.89
C ALA A 371 -12.40 13.75 17.29
N VAL A 372 -12.48 14.66 16.32
CA VAL A 372 -12.92 16.05 16.58
C VAL A 372 -14.36 16.08 17.09
N LEU A 373 -15.28 15.32 16.48
CA LEU A 373 -16.66 15.24 16.96
C LEU A 373 -16.74 14.66 18.38
N ALA A 374 -15.99 13.60 18.68
CA ALA A 374 -15.95 13.00 20.00
C ALA A 374 -15.47 13.99 21.08
N GLN A 375 -14.55 14.91 20.77
CA GLN A 375 -14.13 15.95 21.71
C GLN A 375 -15.21 16.98 22.03
N THR A 376 -16.24 17.11 21.19
CA THR A 376 -17.37 18.01 21.43
C THR A 376 -18.52 17.36 22.21
N GLU A 377 -18.52 16.03 22.33
CA GLU A 377 -19.58 15.31 23.03
C GLU A 377 -19.52 15.58 24.55
N PRO A 378 -20.66 15.70 25.23
CA PRO A 378 -20.71 15.76 26.68
C PRO A 378 -20.34 14.41 27.28
N ALA A 379 -19.53 14.43 28.34
CA ALA A 379 -19.19 13.24 29.12
C ALA A 379 -19.46 13.46 30.62
N LEU A 380 -19.87 12.39 31.30
CA LEU A 380 -20.20 12.41 32.72
C LEU A 380 -19.83 11.06 33.37
N GLU A 381 -18.98 11.12 34.39
CA GLU A 381 -18.68 10.02 35.32
C GLU A 381 -18.95 10.48 36.76
N LEU A 382 -19.40 9.56 37.60
CA LEU A 382 -19.71 9.80 39.01
C LEU A 382 -18.94 8.78 39.86
N ARG A 383 -18.21 9.27 40.86
CA ARG A 383 -17.61 8.46 41.92
C ARG A 383 -18.01 8.98 43.29
N VAL A 384 -18.34 8.07 44.21
CA VAL A 384 -18.71 8.38 45.59
C VAL A 384 -17.93 7.47 46.52
N GLU A 385 -16.97 8.03 47.23
CA GLU A 385 -16.06 7.30 48.13
C GLU A 385 -15.80 8.12 49.39
N ASP A 386 -15.82 7.47 50.55
CA ASP A 386 -15.51 8.07 51.86
C ASP A 386 -16.24 9.40 52.18
N GLY A 387 -17.52 9.50 51.81
CA GLY A 387 -18.30 10.71 52.06
C GLY A 387 -18.09 11.79 51.00
N ARG A 388 -17.23 11.57 50.02
CA ARG A 388 -16.90 12.53 48.96
C ARG A 388 -17.49 12.11 47.62
N VAL A 389 -18.16 13.04 46.96
CA VAL A 389 -18.66 12.88 45.59
C VAL A 389 -17.67 13.56 44.65
N THR A 390 -17.22 12.82 43.64
CA THR A 390 -16.40 13.31 42.53
C THR A 390 -17.18 13.15 41.25
N VAL A 391 -17.40 14.25 40.54
CA VAL A 391 -18.01 14.25 39.20
C VAL A 391 -16.91 14.60 38.22
N THR A 392 -16.57 13.67 37.34
CA THR A 392 -15.68 13.91 36.18
C THR A 392 -16.56 14.26 34.99
N TYR A 393 -16.23 15.32 34.26
CA TYR A 393 -17.09 15.85 33.22
C TYR A 393 -16.31 16.44 32.04
N GLN A 394 -16.96 16.49 30.89
CA GLN A 394 -16.48 17.18 29.69
C GLN A 394 -17.67 17.86 29.01
N ASN A 395 -17.47 19.09 28.51
CA ASN A 395 -18.49 19.88 27.81
C ASN A 395 -19.82 20.07 28.58
N LEU A 396 -19.75 20.12 29.91
CA LEU A 396 -20.89 20.35 30.80
C LEU A 396 -20.65 21.56 31.70
N SER A 397 -21.68 22.37 31.92
CA SER A 397 -21.63 23.57 32.76
C SER A 397 -22.38 23.42 34.09
N GLU A 398 -23.29 22.45 34.20
CA GLU A 398 -24.06 22.15 35.40
C GLU A 398 -24.40 20.66 35.44
N VAL A 399 -24.39 20.07 36.63
CA VAL A 399 -24.91 18.73 36.90
C VAL A 399 -25.98 18.77 37.98
N ARG A 400 -27.07 18.04 37.76
CA ARG A 400 -28.11 17.80 38.76
C ARG A 400 -27.76 16.52 39.53
N VAL A 401 -27.59 16.65 40.84
CA VAL A 401 -27.24 15.56 41.74
C VAL A 401 -28.44 15.23 42.63
N ALA A 402 -29.01 14.04 42.49
CA ALA A 402 -30.17 13.59 43.25
C ALA A 402 -29.78 12.48 44.24
N TYR A 403 -30.29 12.56 45.47
CA TYR A 403 -29.99 11.61 46.53
C TYR A 403 -31.24 10.81 46.89
N TYR A 404 -31.14 9.50 46.78
CA TYR A 404 -32.21 8.54 47.04
C TYR A 404 -31.86 7.75 48.30
N ARG A 405 -32.58 7.99 49.40
CA ARG A 405 -32.40 7.20 50.62
C ARG A 405 -32.82 5.75 50.37
N MET A 406 -31.95 4.83 50.73
CA MET A 406 -32.16 3.40 50.58
C MET A 406 -32.83 2.85 51.83
N ASP A 407 -33.99 2.21 51.64
CA ASP A 407 -34.55 1.31 52.65
C ASP A 407 -33.91 -0.07 52.47
N ILE A 408 -32.95 -0.37 53.33
CA ILE A 408 -32.15 -1.58 53.24
C ILE A 408 -32.98 -2.84 53.53
N GLU A 409 -33.99 -2.76 54.41
CA GLU A 409 -34.83 -3.91 54.77
C GLU A 409 -35.69 -4.35 53.59
N LEU A 410 -36.25 -3.37 52.86
CA LEU A 410 -36.99 -3.62 51.63
C LEU A 410 -36.07 -4.16 50.52
N LEU A 411 -34.85 -3.64 50.41
CA LEU A 411 -33.86 -4.10 49.43
C LEU A 411 -33.44 -5.55 49.69
N PHE A 412 -33.10 -5.91 50.93
CA PHE A 412 -32.76 -7.29 51.30
C PHE A 412 -33.93 -8.26 51.10
N SER A 413 -35.16 -7.82 51.39
CA SER A 413 -36.36 -8.65 51.22
C SER A 413 -36.66 -8.94 49.75
N ARG A 414 -36.40 -7.98 48.86
CA ARG A 414 -36.69 -8.12 47.43
C ARG A 414 -35.53 -8.75 46.67
N GLN A 415 -34.28 -8.46 47.05
CA GLN A 415 -33.07 -8.93 46.38
C GLN A 415 -31.86 -8.96 47.33
N PRO A 416 -31.49 -10.12 47.91
CA PRO A 416 -30.42 -10.22 48.91
C PRO A 416 -28.98 -10.03 48.38
N PHE A 417 -28.75 -9.85 47.07
CA PHE A 417 -27.41 -9.82 46.45
C PHE A 417 -27.13 -8.59 45.55
N VAL A 418 -27.80 -7.45 45.77
CA VAL A 418 -27.67 -6.24 44.92
C VAL A 418 -26.42 -5.44 45.27
N GLN A 419 -25.27 -5.83 44.73
CA GLN A 419 -24.07 -5.00 44.78
C GLN A 419 -23.83 -4.20 43.48
N GLN A 420 -24.60 -4.41 42.40
CA GLN A 420 -24.20 -3.89 41.08
C GLN A 420 -25.30 -3.28 40.17
N GLN A 421 -26.55 -3.12 40.60
CA GLN A 421 -27.59 -2.51 39.74
C GLN A 421 -28.38 -1.42 40.47
N ALA A 422 -27.91 -0.18 40.34
CA ALA A 422 -28.62 1.02 40.80
C ALA A 422 -29.76 1.46 39.85
N ASP A 423 -29.83 0.93 38.63
CA ASP A 423 -30.72 1.43 37.56
C ASP A 423 -32.24 1.41 37.86
N ARG A 424 -32.69 0.84 38.98
CA ARG A 424 -34.11 0.68 39.34
C ARG A 424 -34.65 1.64 40.40
N PHE A 425 -33.89 2.66 40.82
CA PHE A 425 -34.42 3.72 41.72
C PHE A 425 -35.38 4.71 41.04
N SER A 426 -35.71 4.53 39.75
CA SER A 426 -36.59 5.41 38.95
C SER A 426 -38.05 5.50 39.45
N LEU A 427 -38.47 4.63 40.38
CA LEU A 427 -39.81 4.62 40.97
C LEU A 427 -39.91 5.37 42.31
N ILE A 428 -38.80 5.91 42.82
CA ILE A 428 -38.74 6.59 44.12
C ILE A 428 -38.43 8.07 43.90
N LYS A 429 -39.08 8.96 44.68
CA LYS A 429 -38.77 10.40 44.64
C LYS A 429 -37.47 10.66 45.39
N PRO A 430 -36.52 11.44 44.83
CA PRO A 430 -35.30 11.78 45.55
C PRO A 430 -35.63 12.60 46.80
N GLY A 431 -34.94 12.30 47.91
CA GLY A 431 -35.10 13.03 49.17
C GLY A 431 -34.46 14.42 49.11
N ARG A 432 -33.44 14.58 48.26
CA ARG A 432 -32.73 15.84 48.03
C ARG A 432 -32.24 15.90 46.58
N VAL A 433 -32.21 17.11 46.02
CA VAL A 433 -31.65 17.38 44.69
C VAL A 433 -30.84 18.66 44.77
N ASP A 434 -29.56 18.57 44.43
CA ASP A 434 -28.65 19.71 44.32
C ASP A 434 -28.33 19.99 42.85
N ARG A 435 -28.02 21.25 42.55
CA ARG A 435 -27.43 21.66 41.27
C ARG A 435 -26.02 22.12 41.53
N VAL A 436 -25.05 21.46 40.89
CA VAL A 436 -23.63 21.75 41.06
C VAL A 436 -23.14 22.38 39.78
N ALA A 437 -22.63 23.62 39.88
CA ALA A 437 -21.98 24.28 38.76
C ALA A 437 -20.65 23.57 38.45
N LEU A 438 -20.38 23.37 37.17
CA LEU A 438 -19.17 22.72 36.67
C LEU A 438 -18.28 23.79 36.05
N PRO A 439 -17.17 24.17 36.70
CA PRO A 439 -16.26 25.20 36.18
C PRO A 439 -15.68 24.84 34.81
N ALA A 440 -15.60 25.81 33.90
CA ALA A 440 -14.89 25.63 32.63
C ALA A 440 -13.38 25.43 32.88
N GLY A 441 -12.74 24.56 32.10
CA GLY A 441 -11.30 24.26 32.19
C GLY A 441 -10.91 23.36 33.38
N GLN A 442 -11.87 22.71 34.02
CA GLN A 442 -11.63 21.63 34.98
C GLN A 442 -12.27 20.34 34.46
N ASP A 443 -11.64 19.21 34.73
CA ASP A 443 -12.11 17.89 34.30
C ASP A 443 -12.91 17.18 35.39
N ALA A 444 -12.85 17.69 36.63
CA ALA A 444 -13.56 17.13 37.76
C ALA A 444 -13.90 18.18 38.81
N VAL A 445 -15.07 18.02 39.45
CA VAL A 445 -15.45 18.74 40.67
C VAL A 445 -15.68 17.73 41.77
N ALA A 446 -15.22 18.05 42.97
CA ALA A 446 -15.45 17.23 44.14
C ALA A 446 -16.12 18.03 45.26
N PHE A 447 -17.10 17.44 45.90
CA PHE A 447 -17.84 18.02 47.02
C PHE A 447 -18.20 16.94 48.04
N GLU A 448 -18.39 17.35 49.29
CA GLU A 448 -18.79 16.45 50.37
C GLU A 448 -20.28 16.06 50.25
N LEU A 449 -20.59 14.83 50.62
CA LEU A 449 -21.97 14.37 50.78
C LEU A 449 -22.68 15.28 51.78
N PRO A 450 -23.89 15.78 51.44
CA PRO A 450 -24.61 16.65 52.34
C PRO A 450 -24.86 16.02 53.72
N ALA A 451 -24.80 16.84 54.77
CA ALA A 451 -24.89 16.38 56.17
C ALA A 451 -26.18 15.59 56.47
N ASP A 452 -27.27 15.86 55.75
CA ASP A 452 -28.56 15.18 55.89
C ASP A 452 -28.60 13.76 55.27
N VAL A 453 -27.61 13.41 54.45
CA VAL A 453 -27.49 12.07 53.83
C VAL A 453 -26.19 11.35 54.19
N HIS A 454 -25.19 12.03 54.74
CA HIS A 454 -23.88 11.47 55.10
C HIS A 454 -23.95 10.22 56.01
N GLY A 455 -24.90 10.19 56.94
CA GLY A 455 -25.12 9.06 57.87
C GLY A 455 -26.15 8.02 57.40
N SER A 456 -26.60 8.10 56.14
CA SER A 456 -27.63 7.20 55.59
C SER A 456 -27.10 6.45 54.37
N ASN A 457 -27.66 5.28 54.12
CA ASN A 457 -27.41 4.56 52.87
C ASN A 457 -28.20 5.26 51.77
N VAL A 458 -27.50 5.75 50.75
CA VAL A 458 -28.10 6.53 49.67
C VAL A 458 -27.56 6.09 48.33
N VAL A 459 -28.40 6.19 47.30
CA VAL A 459 -27.92 6.23 45.92
C VAL A 459 -27.80 7.67 45.48
N VAL A 460 -26.62 8.02 45.00
CA VAL A 460 -26.32 9.32 44.40
C VAL A 460 -26.47 9.17 42.89
N GLU A 461 -27.30 10.03 42.29
CA GLU A 461 -27.48 10.12 40.85
C GLU A 461 -26.95 11.47 40.35
N ALA A 462 -26.06 11.46 39.38
CA ALA A 462 -25.67 12.64 38.62
C ALA A 462 -26.34 12.61 37.24
N SER A 463 -26.93 13.73 36.82
CA SER A 463 -27.59 13.87 35.53
C SER A 463 -27.33 15.23 34.88
N ALA A 464 -27.00 15.22 33.59
CA ALA A 464 -26.75 16.42 32.78
C ALA A 464 -26.91 16.09 31.28
N GLN A 465 -27.53 16.97 30.49
CA GLN A 465 -27.69 16.82 29.03
C GLN A 465 -28.08 15.42 28.52
N GLY A 466 -28.99 14.73 29.23
CA GLY A 466 -29.44 13.38 28.87
C GLY A 466 -28.53 12.24 29.38
N LEU A 467 -27.33 12.54 29.89
CA LEU A 467 -26.48 11.60 30.59
C LEU A 467 -26.97 11.37 32.02
N ARG A 468 -26.84 10.12 32.50
CA ARG A 468 -27.16 9.72 33.87
C ARG A 468 -26.11 8.74 34.38
N ARG A 469 -25.63 8.97 35.59
CA ARG A 469 -24.75 8.05 36.34
C ARG A 469 -25.25 7.90 37.76
N GLN A 470 -25.13 6.71 38.32
CA GLN A 470 -25.60 6.41 39.66
C GLN A 470 -24.58 5.55 40.41
N GLN A 471 -24.40 5.81 41.70
CA GLN A 471 -23.60 4.98 42.57
C GLN A 471 -24.22 4.92 43.96
N ALA A 472 -24.20 3.72 44.57
CA ALA A 472 -24.62 3.54 45.95
C ALA A 472 -23.49 3.95 46.90
N TYR A 473 -23.85 4.70 47.93
CA TYR A 473 -23.02 5.02 49.08
C TYR A 473 -23.64 4.39 50.32
N PHE A 474 -22.87 3.52 50.96
CA PHE A 474 -23.27 2.88 52.21
C PHE A 474 -22.60 3.58 53.39
N ALA A 475 -23.40 4.22 54.24
CA ALA A 475 -22.92 4.79 55.48
C ALA A 475 -22.62 3.67 56.48
N HIS A 476 -21.38 3.16 56.46
CA HIS A 476 -20.92 2.16 57.41
C HIS A 476 -19.83 2.75 58.31
N ALA A 477 -20.16 2.87 59.59
CA ALA A 477 -19.20 3.20 60.64
C ALA A 477 -18.46 1.95 61.16
N LEU A 478 -18.63 0.80 60.48
CA LEU A 478 -18.16 -0.50 60.90
C LEU A 478 -17.06 -1.01 59.96
N VAL A 479 -16.05 -1.64 60.53
CA VAL A 479 -15.09 -2.48 59.81
C VAL A 479 -15.28 -3.90 60.33
N VAL A 480 -15.73 -4.79 59.45
CA VAL A 480 -15.96 -6.20 59.74
C VAL A 480 -14.82 -7.01 59.13
N GLN A 481 -14.13 -7.78 59.96
CA GLN A 481 -13.11 -8.72 59.51
C GLN A 481 -13.54 -10.14 59.85
N VAL A 482 -13.61 -10.99 58.82
CA VAL A 482 -13.89 -12.42 58.95
C VAL A 482 -12.57 -13.17 58.96
N ILE A 483 -12.35 -13.97 60.00
CA ILE A 483 -11.21 -14.86 60.15
C ILE A 483 -11.71 -16.28 59.89
N GLU A 484 -11.88 -16.61 58.60
CA GLU A 484 -12.59 -17.82 58.13
C GLU A 484 -12.02 -19.10 58.73
N GLY A 485 -10.69 -19.24 58.78
CA GLY A 485 -10.02 -20.44 59.30
C GLY A 485 -10.33 -20.76 60.77
N TYR A 486 -10.87 -19.80 61.51
CA TYR A 486 -11.24 -19.97 62.92
C TYR A 486 -12.72 -19.65 63.20
N GLY A 487 -13.52 -19.35 62.17
CA GLY A 487 -14.93 -18.98 62.32
C GLY A 487 -15.16 -17.75 63.19
N GLN A 488 -14.19 -16.82 63.26
CA GLN A 488 -14.30 -15.62 64.08
C GLN A 488 -14.66 -14.40 63.24
N LEU A 489 -15.45 -13.51 63.81
CA LEU A 489 -15.80 -12.23 63.22
C LEU A 489 -15.44 -11.12 64.20
N ARG A 490 -14.67 -10.13 63.71
CA ARG A 490 -14.26 -8.95 64.47
C ARG A 490 -14.92 -7.71 63.88
N VAL A 491 -15.67 -6.98 64.70
CA VAL A 491 -16.24 -5.68 64.32
C VAL A 491 -15.58 -4.57 65.10
N THR A 492 -15.11 -3.57 64.37
CA THR A 492 -14.49 -2.37 64.94
C THR A 492 -15.13 -1.12 64.36
N GLN A 493 -15.08 -0.02 65.10
CA GLN A 493 -15.51 1.27 64.60
C GLN A 493 -14.49 1.81 63.59
N ARG A 494 -14.97 2.23 62.43
CA ARG A 494 -14.18 2.92 61.40
C ARG A 494 -13.61 4.22 61.97
N GLY A 495 -12.30 4.41 61.84
CA GLY A 495 -11.56 5.58 62.35
C GLY A 495 -10.90 5.38 63.72
N SER A 496 -11.65 4.92 64.74
CA SER A 496 -11.09 4.72 66.10
C SER A 496 -10.46 3.34 66.31
N GLY A 497 -10.84 2.34 65.51
CA GLY A 497 -10.36 0.96 65.64
C GLY A 497 -10.86 0.23 66.90
N GLN A 498 -11.72 0.86 67.70
CA GLN A 498 -12.24 0.24 68.92
C GLN A 498 -13.24 -0.89 68.61
N PRO A 499 -13.22 -1.99 69.37
CA PRO A 499 -14.19 -3.06 69.21
C PRO A 499 -15.60 -2.55 69.56
N LEU A 500 -16.59 -2.93 68.74
CA LEU A 500 -17.98 -2.53 68.94
C LEU A 500 -18.78 -3.70 69.55
N PRO A 501 -19.14 -3.63 70.86
CA PRO A 501 -19.91 -4.68 71.52
C PRO A 501 -21.37 -4.69 71.03
N CYS A 502 -22.00 -5.87 71.04
CA CYS A 502 -23.42 -6.05 70.71
C CYS A 502 -23.83 -5.55 69.31
N THR A 503 -22.89 -5.51 68.36
CA THR A 503 -23.18 -5.09 66.97
C THR A 503 -23.99 -6.16 66.25
N TYR A 504 -25.08 -5.76 65.59
CA TYR A 504 -25.82 -6.61 64.67
C TYR A 504 -25.04 -6.67 63.35
N VAL A 505 -24.54 -7.86 63.00
CA VAL A 505 -23.69 -8.11 61.81
C VAL A 505 -24.38 -9.08 60.88
#